data_AF-A0A2N1N0J0-F1
#
_entry.id   AF-A0A2N1N0J0-F1
#
_cell.length_a   1.000
_cell.length_b   1.000
_cell.length_c   1.000
_cell.angle_alpha   90.00
_cell.angle_beta   90.00
_cell.angle_gamma   90.00
#
_symmetry.space_group_name_H-M   'P 1'
#
loop_
_entity.id
_entity.type
_entity.pdbx_description
1 polymer ?
#
loop_
_entity_poly.entity_id
_entity_poly.type
_entity_poly.pdbx_seq_one_letter_code
_entity_poly.pdbx_strand_id
1 'polypeptide(L)'
;MEPRKYDGTIHPEEWIKQIQLFCYLRQITTDQEILKICKLVIDPKINISHNINTIDELIKALKQDIFFIISKDDAKRKLSSMKYISENDGGDHIKFMKEFLTYCYNAEIYKEINEMKRYLCKTLKESRYLQKEFVNRVENIDSTNELIYY
;
A
#
# COMPACT_ATOMS: atom_id res chain seq x y z
N MET A 1 -25.00 1.24 4.79
CA MET A 1 -23.61 0.82 4.48
C MET A 1 -23.03 0.23 5.76
N GLU A 2 -22.57 -1.00 5.72
CA GLU A 2 -21.85 -1.63 6.83
C GLU A 2 -20.34 -1.40 6.65
N PRO A 3 -19.58 -1.20 7.74
CA PRO A 3 -18.13 -1.07 7.66
C PRO A 3 -17.50 -2.39 7.16
N ARG A 4 -16.50 -2.28 6.28
CA ARG A 4 -15.74 -3.44 5.82
C ARG A 4 -14.96 -4.04 6.98
N LYS A 5 -15.02 -5.36 7.11
CA LYS A 5 -14.24 -6.13 8.10
C LYS A 5 -12.74 -6.08 7.79
N TYR A 6 -11.89 -5.98 8.82
CA TYR A 6 -10.44 -6.13 8.65
C TYR A 6 -10.02 -7.59 8.71
N ASP A 7 -9.41 -8.09 7.65
CA ASP A 7 -8.97 -9.49 7.51
C ASP A 7 -7.45 -9.61 7.25
N GLY A 8 -6.69 -8.51 7.42
CA GLY A 8 -5.25 -8.46 7.16
C GLY A 8 -4.86 -8.26 5.70
N THR A 9 -5.81 -8.21 4.76
CA THR A 9 -5.51 -8.07 3.32
C THR A 9 -5.43 -6.61 2.84
N ILE A 10 -5.99 -5.68 3.61
CA ILE A 10 -5.97 -4.23 3.33
C ILE A 10 -4.91 -3.59 4.21
N HIS A 11 -4.25 -2.55 3.70
CA HIS A 11 -3.36 -1.73 4.52
C HIS A 11 -4.11 -1.11 5.72
N PRO A 12 -3.62 -1.25 6.97
CA PRO A 12 -4.32 -0.79 8.17
C PRO A 12 -4.78 0.67 8.13
N GLU A 13 -3.94 1.58 7.63
CA GLU A 13 -4.30 3.01 7.53
C GLU A 13 -5.45 3.25 6.54
N GLU A 14 -5.48 2.51 5.43
CA GLU A 14 -6.55 2.63 4.43
C GLU A 14 -7.87 2.07 4.97
N TRP A 15 -7.80 0.93 5.65
CA TRP A 15 -8.96 0.38 6.34
C TRP A 15 -9.51 1.33 7.42
N ILE A 16 -8.65 1.91 8.25
CA ILE A 16 -9.06 2.89 9.27
C ILE A 16 -9.76 4.10 8.64
N LYS A 17 -9.26 4.62 7.50
CA LYS A 17 -9.94 5.72 6.78
C LYS A 17 -11.34 5.33 6.32
N GLN A 18 -11.54 4.10 5.86
CA GLN A 18 -12.86 3.60 5.47
C GLN A 18 -13.82 3.54 6.68
N ILE A 19 -13.32 3.11 7.85
CA ILE A 19 -14.10 3.14 9.10
C ILE A 19 -14.39 4.58 9.53
N GLN A 20 -13.41 5.48 9.48
CA GLN A 20 -13.59 6.90 9.81
C GLN A 20 -14.64 7.57 8.91
N LEU A 21 -14.64 7.28 7.61
CA LEU A 21 -15.68 7.76 6.69
C LEU A 21 -17.06 7.23 7.07
N PHE A 22 -17.17 5.94 7.39
CA PHE A 22 -18.41 5.35 7.89
C PHE A 22 -18.90 6.04 9.17
N CYS A 23 -18.01 6.24 10.15
CA CYS A 23 -18.30 6.92 11.41
C CYS A 23 -18.74 8.37 11.20
N TYR A 24 -18.06 9.10 10.31
CA TYR A 24 -18.39 10.49 9.96
C TYR A 24 -19.81 10.61 9.40
N LEU A 25 -20.19 9.72 8.47
CA LEU A 25 -21.55 9.65 7.91
C LEU A 25 -22.63 9.29 8.95
N ARG A 26 -22.21 8.78 10.11
CA ARG A 26 -23.06 8.41 11.24
C ARG A 26 -22.97 9.40 12.41
N GLN A 27 -22.27 10.52 12.22
CA GLN A 27 -22.02 11.55 13.25
C GLN A 27 -21.29 11.00 14.48
N ILE A 28 -20.48 9.95 14.30
CA ILE A 28 -19.59 9.41 15.32
C ILE A 28 -18.25 10.13 15.16
N THR A 29 -17.92 10.99 16.12
CA THR A 29 -16.83 11.95 15.98
C THR A 29 -15.68 11.74 16.96
N THR A 30 -15.87 10.92 18.00
CA THR A 30 -14.82 10.70 19.00
C THR A 30 -13.90 9.54 18.62
N ASP A 31 -12.59 9.72 18.77
CA ASP A 31 -11.60 8.68 18.50
C ASP A 31 -11.84 7.42 19.34
N GLN A 32 -12.36 7.56 20.56
CA GLN A 32 -12.68 6.44 21.43
C GLN A 32 -13.85 5.59 20.91
N GLU A 33 -14.89 6.21 20.35
CA GLU A 33 -15.99 5.48 19.71
C GLU A 33 -15.54 4.81 18.41
N ILE A 34 -14.75 5.52 17.60
CA ILE A 34 -14.18 4.98 16.37
C ILE A 34 -13.28 3.76 16.68
N LEU A 35 -12.44 3.86 17.71
CA LEU A 35 -11.57 2.77 18.15
C LEU A 35 -12.39 1.54 18.61
N LYS A 36 -13.47 1.76 19.37
CA LYS A 36 -14.38 0.67 19.76
C LYS A 36 -14.99 -0.03 18.55
N ILE A 37 -15.44 0.74 17.56
CA ILE A 37 -15.98 0.20 16.29
C ILE A 37 -14.91 -0.61 15.57
N CYS A 38 -13.70 -0.07 15.42
CA CYS A 38 -12.59 -0.77 14.78
C CYS A 38 -12.36 -2.14 15.45
N LYS A 39 -12.28 -2.21 16.78
CA LYS A 39 -12.11 -3.47 17.51
C LYS A 39 -13.22 -4.48 17.24
N LEU A 40 -14.47 -4.04 17.05
CA LEU A 40 -15.62 -4.91 16.76
C LEU A 40 -15.62 -5.47 15.34
N VAL A 41 -15.00 -4.79 14.39
CA VAL A 41 -15.02 -5.15 12.95
C VAL A 41 -13.73 -5.80 12.47
N ILE A 42 -12.87 -6.23 13.39
CA ILE A 42 -11.67 -7.03 13.09
C ILE A 42 -12.04 -8.50 13.01
N ASP A 43 -11.41 -9.24 12.09
CA ASP A 43 -11.59 -10.69 12.02
C ASP A 43 -11.18 -11.36 13.32
N PRO A 44 -12.03 -12.22 13.91
CA PRO A 44 -11.71 -12.89 15.17
C PRO A 44 -10.47 -13.80 15.09
N LYS A 45 -9.99 -14.13 13.88
CA LYS A 45 -8.71 -14.84 13.67
C LYS A 45 -7.49 -13.96 13.89
N ILE A 46 -7.65 -12.64 13.92
CA ILE A 46 -6.60 -11.65 14.14
C ILE A 46 -6.58 -11.34 15.64
N ASN A 47 -5.54 -11.81 16.32
CA ASN A 47 -5.41 -11.62 17.75
C ASN A 47 -4.73 -10.28 18.06
N ILE A 48 -5.45 -9.41 18.75
CA ILE A 48 -4.98 -8.07 19.11
C ILE A 48 -5.08 -7.91 20.62
N SER A 49 -4.04 -7.32 21.22
CA SER A 49 -4.04 -7.00 22.64
C SER A 49 -5.26 -6.15 23.04
N HIS A 50 -5.86 -6.46 24.18
CA HIS A 50 -6.97 -5.68 24.73
C HIS A 50 -6.54 -4.26 25.17
N ASN A 51 -5.24 -4.04 25.41
CA ASN A 51 -4.68 -2.81 25.99
C ASN A 51 -4.44 -1.67 24.97
N ILE A 52 -5.07 -1.71 23.80
CA ILE A 52 -4.95 -0.66 22.78
C ILE A 52 -5.92 0.48 23.09
N ASN A 53 -5.41 1.69 23.27
CA ASN A 53 -6.17 2.87 23.69
C ASN A 53 -6.22 3.98 22.63
N THR A 54 -5.41 3.86 21.58
CA THR A 54 -5.38 4.82 20.46
C THR A 54 -5.49 4.12 19.10
N ILE A 55 -5.90 4.87 18.08
CA ILE A 55 -5.93 4.39 16.69
C ILE A 55 -4.50 4.08 16.19
N ASP A 56 -3.50 4.86 16.58
CA ASP A 56 -2.10 4.63 16.20
C ASP A 56 -1.55 3.33 16.80
N GLU A 57 -1.87 3.04 18.07
CA GLU A 57 -1.55 1.74 18.68
C GLU A 57 -2.24 0.59 17.95
N LEU A 58 -3.51 0.78 17.54
CA LEU A 58 -4.23 -0.21 16.75
C LEU A 58 -3.52 -0.47 15.42
N ILE A 59 -3.18 0.58 14.66
CA ILE A 59 -2.49 0.46 13.37
C ILE A 59 -1.17 -0.31 13.56
N LYS A 60 -0.37 0.03 14.58
CA LYS A 60 0.88 -0.68 14.88
C LYS A 60 0.65 -2.17 15.18
N ALA A 61 -0.38 -2.50 15.97
CA ALA A 61 -0.71 -3.89 16.26
C ALA A 61 -1.19 -4.65 15.00
N LEU A 62 -2.04 -4.03 14.18
CA LEU A 62 -2.50 -4.60 12.91
C LEU A 62 -1.36 -4.84 11.92
N LYS A 63 -0.34 -3.96 11.91
CA LYS A 63 0.85 -4.13 11.08
C LYS A 63 1.79 -5.26 11.54
N GLN A 64 1.65 -5.70 12.80
CA GLN A 64 2.42 -6.82 13.37
C GLN A 64 1.70 -8.17 13.22
N ASP A 65 0.42 -8.15 12.83
CA ASP A 65 -0.33 -9.38 12.60
C ASP A 65 0.19 -10.17 11.39
N ILE A 66 0.14 -11.50 11.50
CA ILE A 66 0.69 -12.41 10.50
C ILE A 66 0.00 -12.29 9.14
N PHE A 67 -1.31 -12.03 9.09
CA PHE A 67 -2.01 -11.88 7.82
C PHE A 67 -1.59 -10.61 7.09
N PHE A 68 -1.37 -9.52 7.83
CA PHE A 68 -0.82 -8.31 7.22
C PHE A 68 0.62 -8.48 6.75
N ILE A 69 1.47 -9.15 7.54
CA ILE A 69 2.85 -9.44 7.13
C ILE A 69 2.86 -10.24 5.82
N ILE A 70 2.01 -11.27 5.70
CA ILE A 70 1.87 -12.06 4.48
C ILE A 70 1.36 -11.20 3.31
N SER A 71 0.36 -10.34 3.53
CA SER A 71 -0.18 -9.42 2.52
C SER A 71 0.88 -8.43 2.02
N LYS A 72 1.68 -7.88 2.94
CA LYS A 72 2.81 -6.99 2.63
C LYS A 72 3.87 -7.69 1.78
N ASP A 73 4.25 -8.90 2.14
CA ASP A 73 5.21 -9.70 1.36
C ASP A 73 4.64 -10.09 0.00
N ASP A 74 3.33 -10.32 -0.10
CA ASP A 74 2.65 -10.55 -1.37
C ASP A 74 2.75 -9.34 -2.31
N ALA A 75 2.57 -8.13 -1.78
CA ALA A 75 2.76 -6.90 -2.55
C ALA A 75 4.21 -6.77 -3.08
N LYS A 76 5.22 -7.15 -2.28
CA LYS A 76 6.63 -7.18 -2.73
C LYS A 76 6.89 -8.22 -3.82
N ARG A 77 6.27 -9.40 -3.71
CA ARG A 77 6.33 -10.44 -4.77
C ARG A 77 5.69 -9.94 -6.05
N LYS A 78 4.51 -9.30 -5.96
CA LYS A 78 3.82 -8.68 -7.09
C LYS A 78 4.72 -7.64 -7.77
N LEU A 79 5.29 -6.68 -7.03
CA LEU A 79 6.27 -5.71 -7.54
C LEU A 79 7.43 -6.37 -8.30
N SER A 80 7.99 -7.46 -7.76
CA SER A 80 9.10 -8.20 -8.40
C SER A 80 8.70 -8.90 -9.70
N SER A 81 7.42 -9.24 -9.83
CA SER A 81 6.86 -9.96 -10.98
C SER A 81 6.27 -9.04 -12.05
N MET A 82 6.05 -7.76 -11.73
CA MET A 82 5.52 -6.77 -12.67
C MET A 82 6.41 -6.66 -13.91
N LYS A 83 5.77 -6.41 -15.05
CA LYS A 83 6.42 -6.15 -16.33
C LYS A 83 5.86 -4.87 -16.90
N TYR A 84 6.75 -3.96 -17.27
CA TYR A 84 6.36 -2.77 -18.00
C TYR A 84 6.23 -3.11 -19.50
N ILE A 85 5.16 -2.62 -20.12
CA ILE A 85 4.93 -2.70 -21.56
C ILE A 85 4.85 -1.26 -22.05
N SER A 86 5.63 -0.93 -23.08
CA SER A 86 5.65 0.44 -23.62
C SER A 86 4.33 0.76 -24.32
N GLU A 87 3.98 2.04 -24.42
CA GLU A 87 2.78 2.47 -25.17
C GLU A 87 2.83 2.04 -26.65
N ASN A 88 4.03 2.02 -27.24
CA ASN A 88 4.24 1.54 -28.60
C ASN A 88 3.91 0.04 -28.77
N ASP A 89 4.04 -0.74 -27.69
CA ASP A 89 3.71 -2.17 -27.64
C ASP A 89 2.28 -2.42 -27.09
N GLY A 90 1.46 -1.37 -26.99
CA GLY A 90 0.08 -1.44 -26.50
C GLY A 90 -0.08 -1.42 -24.98
N GLY A 91 0.96 -0.99 -24.25
CA GLY A 91 0.91 -0.76 -22.81
C GLY A 91 0.15 0.50 -22.41
N ASP A 92 -0.20 0.60 -21.12
CA ASP A 92 -0.83 1.78 -20.51
C ASP A 92 0.03 2.22 -19.31
N HIS A 93 0.80 3.29 -19.51
CA HIS A 93 1.73 3.82 -18.51
C HIS A 93 1.02 4.25 -17.23
N ILE A 94 -0.11 4.95 -17.36
CA ILE A 94 -0.85 5.48 -16.20
C ILE A 94 -1.41 4.33 -15.37
N LYS A 95 -2.00 3.32 -16.01
CA LYS A 95 -2.52 2.14 -15.33
C LYS A 95 -1.40 1.36 -14.65
N PHE A 96 -0.29 1.16 -15.35
CA PHE A 96 0.89 0.48 -14.81
C PHE A 96 1.42 1.21 -13.57
N MET A 97 1.62 2.53 -13.64
CA MET A 97 2.15 3.30 -12.52
C MET A 97 1.18 3.34 -11.33
N LYS A 98 -0.14 3.43 -11.56
CA LYS A 98 -1.13 3.32 -10.49
C LYS A 98 -1.05 1.97 -9.77
N GLU A 99 -0.95 0.88 -10.53
CA GLU A 99 -0.81 -0.46 -9.96
C GLU A 99 0.51 -0.61 -9.21
N PHE A 100 1.62 -0.15 -9.80
CA PHE A 100 2.94 -0.12 -9.16
C PHE A 100 2.91 0.58 -7.81
N LEU A 101 2.38 1.81 -7.75
CA LEU A 101 2.30 2.60 -6.53
C LEU A 101 1.36 1.97 -5.49
N THR A 102 0.29 1.31 -5.93
CA THR A 102 -0.61 0.56 -5.04
C THR A 102 0.16 -0.56 -4.34
N TYR A 103 0.97 -1.33 -5.08
CA TYR A 103 1.81 -2.35 -4.46
C TYR A 103 2.92 -1.74 -3.60
N CYS A 104 3.52 -0.61 -3.98
CA CYS A 104 4.49 0.09 -3.11
C CYS A 104 3.88 0.54 -1.78
N TYR A 105 2.65 1.04 -1.79
CA TYR A 105 1.93 1.42 -0.58
C TYR A 105 1.64 0.20 0.30
N ASN A 106 1.08 -0.86 -0.28
CA ASN A 106 0.78 -2.10 0.45
C ASN A 106 2.04 -2.83 0.97
N ALA A 107 3.18 -2.67 0.29
CA ALA A 107 4.47 -3.21 0.68
C ALA A 107 5.18 -2.38 1.78
N GLU A 108 4.60 -1.24 2.20
CA GLU A 108 5.20 -0.23 3.09
C GLU A 108 6.51 0.37 2.57
N ILE A 109 6.65 0.55 1.25
CA ILE A 109 7.85 1.14 0.62
C ILE A 109 7.57 2.46 -0.13
N TYR A 110 6.33 2.98 -0.07
CA TYR A 110 5.94 4.19 -0.81
C TYR A 110 6.73 5.45 -0.41
N LYS A 111 7.34 5.45 0.79
CA LYS A 111 8.23 6.53 1.27
C LYS A 111 9.72 6.24 1.04
N GLU A 112 10.06 5.07 0.52
CA GLU A 112 11.41 4.58 0.29
C GLU A 112 11.78 4.72 -1.19
N ILE A 113 12.03 5.95 -1.64
CA ILE A 113 12.20 6.27 -3.07
C ILE A 113 13.24 5.38 -3.75
N ASN A 114 14.36 5.10 -3.09
CA ASN A 114 15.42 4.25 -3.61
C ASN A 114 14.98 2.78 -3.77
N GLU A 115 14.14 2.27 -2.87
CA GLU A 115 13.57 0.93 -3.01
C GLU A 115 12.55 0.88 -4.15
N MET A 116 11.72 1.91 -4.30
CA MET A 116 10.79 2.06 -5.43
C MET A 116 11.53 2.07 -6.77
N LYS A 117 12.59 2.89 -6.91
CA LYS A 117 13.45 2.91 -8.11
C LYS A 117 13.97 1.51 -8.47
N ARG A 118 14.41 0.75 -7.45
CA ARG A 118 14.91 -0.62 -7.65
C ARG A 118 13.83 -1.57 -8.15
N TYR A 119 12.60 -1.50 -7.63
CA TYR A 119 11.50 -2.31 -8.14
C TYR A 119 11.09 -1.88 -9.55
N LEU A 120 10.99 -0.58 -9.82
CA LEU A 120 10.64 -0.07 -11.14
C LEU A 120 11.66 -0.51 -12.20
N CYS A 121 12.96 -0.41 -11.90
CA CYS A 121 14.03 -0.90 -12.79
C CYS A 121 13.91 -2.40 -13.13
N LYS A 122 13.42 -3.23 -12.18
CA LYS A 122 13.20 -4.67 -12.41
C LYS A 122 12.05 -4.95 -13.37
N THR A 123 11.04 -4.07 -13.43
CA THR A 123 9.90 -4.25 -14.35
C THR A 123 10.30 -4.03 -15.82
N LEU A 124 11.38 -3.27 -16.04
CA LEU A 124 11.95 -2.95 -17.36
C LEU A 124 12.87 -4.03 -17.91
N LYS A 125 13.05 -5.17 -17.22
CA LYS A 125 14.04 -6.21 -17.57
C LYS A 125 13.92 -6.80 -18.98
N GLU A 126 12.73 -6.74 -19.59
CA GLU A 126 12.48 -7.23 -20.94
C GLU A 126 12.96 -6.23 -22.02
N SER A 127 13.19 -4.96 -21.66
CA SER A 127 13.71 -3.92 -22.55
C SER A 127 15.01 -3.34 -22.01
N ARG A 128 16.14 -3.87 -22.51
CA ARG A 128 17.48 -3.37 -22.14
C ARG A 128 17.67 -1.89 -22.43
N TYR A 129 17.04 -1.37 -23.48
CA TYR A 129 17.08 0.05 -23.82
C TYR A 129 16.43 0.91 -22.73
N LEU A 130 15.16 0.63 -22.40
CA LEU A 130 14.42 1.37 -21.38
C LEU A 130 15.07 1.24 -20.00
N GLN A 131 15.54 0.04 -19.65
CA GLN A 131 16.24 -0.17 -18.38
C GLN A 131 17.51 0.68 -18.29
N LYS A 132 18.32 0.75 -19.36
CA LYS A 132 19.53 1.57 -19.39
C LYS A 132 19.21 3.07 -19.32
N GLU A 133 18.19 3.50 -20.05
CA GLU A 133 17.72 4.89 -20.01
C GLU A 133 17.23 5.28 -18.62
N PHE A 134 16.48 4.39 -17.96
CA PHE A 134 16.00 4.60 -16.60
C PHE A 134 17.16 4.75 -15.61
N VAL A 135 18.10 3.80 -15.60
CA VAL A 135 19.27 3.84 -14.72
C VAL A 135 20.07 5.14 -14.87
N ASN A 136 20.22 5.64 -16.10
CA ASN A 136 20.95 6.89 -16.35
C ASN A 136 20.22 8.16 -15.87
N ARG A 137 18.88 8.13 -15.79
CA ARG A 137 18.06 9.32 -15.45
C ARG A 137 17.57 9.32 -14.01
N VAL A 138 17.48 8.15 -13.38
CA VAL A 138 16.84 7.97 -12.08
C VAL A 138 17.69 8.47 -10.90
N GLU A 139 18.97 8.80 -11.13
CA GLU A 139 19.88 9.29 -10.06
C GLU A 139 19.32 10.55 -9.39
N ASN A 140 18.75 11.47 -10.17
CA ASN A 140 18.22 12.76 -9.69
C ASN A 140 16.74 12.76 -9.31
N ILE A 141 16.06 11.60 -9.33
CA ILE A 141 14.63 11.50 -8.97
C ILE A 141 14.50 11.38 -7.47
N ASP A 142 14.03 12.42 -6.78
CA ASP A 142 13.95 12.42 -5.31
C ASP A 142 12.52 12.32 -4.79
N SER A 143 11.54 12.32 -5.69
CA SER A 143 10.13 12.23 -5.33
C SER A 143 9.35 11.18 -6.12
N THR A 144 8.25 10.71 -5.52
CA THR A 144 7.30 9.83 -6.20
C THR A 144 6.67 10.50 -7.42
N ASN A 145 6.43 11.81 -7.39
CA ASN A 145 5.87 12.55 -8.52
C ASN A 145 6.81 12.53 -9.72
N GLU A 146 8.10 12.81 -9.51
CA GLU A 146 9.12 12.70 -10.56
C GLU A 146 9.23 11.28 -11.11
N LEU A 147 9.10 10.26 -10.25
CA LEU A 147 9.09 8.85 -10.66
C LEU A 147 7.88 8.50 -11.55
N ILE A 148 6.73 9.15 -11.35
CA ILE A 148 5.51 8.94 -12.16
C ILE A 148 5.63 9.58 -13.55
N TYR A 149 6.30 10.73 -13.63
CA TYR A 149 6.50 11.47 -14.88
C TYR A 149 7.59 10.87 -15.78
N TYR A 150 8.39 9.94 -15.27
CA TYR A 150 9.30 9.14 -16.09
C TYR A 150 8.51 8.18 -16.98
#